data_AF-A0A9X4AAM0-F1
#
_entry.id   AF-A0A9X4AAM0-F1
#
_cell.length_a   1.000
_cell.length_b   1.000
_cell.length_c   1.000
_cell.angle_alpha   90.00
_cell.angle_beta   90.00
_cell.angle_gamma   90.00
#
_symmetry.space_group_name_H-M   'P 1'
#
loop_
_entity.id
_entity.type
_entity.pdbx_description
1 polymer ?
#
loop_
_entity_poly.entity_id
_entity_poly.type
_entity_poly.pdbx_seq_one_letter_code
_entity_poly.pdbx_strand_id
1 'polypeptide(L)'
;AASELKPKKDQNDQVAIINFIDLDNNGKQLTSSGPLTGKPGESINDLYSTEIPLKSIAQTGYHVVFNGFDGDGQIQKFNNNDLMTQVFTVGLSKSAKSETKAKAPEKQSDVDLDAVREATINNKDTAAMALGIAATIISLIGLIGKENK
;
A
#
# COMPACT_ATOMS: atom_id res chain seq x y z
N ALA A 1 16.53 -2.64 -47.74
CA ALA A 1 15.06 -2.76 -47.61
C ALA A 1 14.60 -1.71 -46.60
N ALA A 2 13.83 -0.71 -47.04
CA ALA A 2 13.23 0.25 -46.14
C ALA A 2 12.11 -0.47 -45.38
N SER A 3 12.16 -0.47 -44.04
CA SER A 3 11.04 -0.91 -43.22
C SER A 3 9.86 0.01 -43.52
N GLU A 4 8.84 -0.53 -44.17
CA GLU A 4 7.55 0.13 -44.35
C GLU A 4 6.99 0.46 -42.96
N LEU A 5 7.00 1.75 -42.59
CA LEU A 5 6.15 2.25 -41.52
C LEU A 5 4.71 2.05 -42.00
N LYS A 6 4.04 1.04 -41.45
CA LYS A 6 2.59 0.91 -41.61
C LYS A 6 1.94 2.23 -41.16
N PRO A 7 0.91 2.74 -41.87
CA PRO A 7 0.24 3.96 -41.46
C PRO A 7 -0.30 3.78 -40.04
N LYS A 8 0.05 4.71 -39.15
CA LYS A 8 -0.48 4.79 -37.78
C LYS A 8 -1.97 5.09 -37.93
N LYS A 9 -2.80 4.05 -37.93
CA LYS A 9 -4.27 4.18 -37.96
C LYS A 9 -4.65 5.24 -36.93
N ASP A 10 -5.36 6.29 -37.35
CA ASP A 10 -5.83 7.34 -36.45
C ASP A 10 -6.59 6.67 -35.31
N GLN A 11 -6.01 6.70 -34.11
CA GLN A 11 -6.65 6.13 -32.94
C GLN A 11 -7.52 7.20 -32.29
N ASN A 12 -8.71 6.77 -31.85
CA ASN A 12 -9.62 7.62 -31.12
C ASN A 12 -9.01 8.03 -29.77
N ASP A 13 -9.52 9.13 -29.22
CA ASP A 13 -9.18 9.53 -27.86
C ASP A 13 -9.73 8.50 -26.86
N GLN A 14 -8.94 8.21 -25.84
CA GLN A 14 -9.24 7.25 -24.78
C GLN A 14 -9.59 7.99 -23.51
N VAL A 15 -10.42 7.37 -22.66
CA VAL A 15 -10.85 7.97 -21.40
C VAL A 15 -10.41 7.12 -20.22
N ALA A 16 -9.86 7.78 -19.19
CA ALA A 16 -9.51 7.17 -17.91
C ALA A 16 -10.14 7.91 -16.73
N ILE A 17 -10.46 7.17 -15.67
CA ILE A 17 -11.00 7.72 -14.41
C ILE A 17 -10.28 7.06 -13.23
N ILE A 18 -9.84 7.86 -12.26
CA ILE A 18 -9.27 7.40 -10.99
C ILE A 18 -10.31 7.68 -9.90
N ASN A 19 -10.75 6.64 -9.20
CA ASN A 19 -11.73 6.74 -8.11
C ASN A 19 -11.08 6.45 -6.75
N PHE A 20 -11.43 7.24 -5.75
CA PHE A 20 -11.04 7.04 -4.36
C PHE A 20 -12.24 6.54 -3.57
N ILE A 21 -12.15 5.37 -2.97
CA ILE A 21 -13.27 4.71 -2.28
C ILE A 21 -12.97 4.47 -0.81
N ASP A 22 -14.00 4.64 0.01
CA ASP A 22 -14.02 4.28 1.43
C ASP A 22 -14.36 2.79 1.58
N LEU A 23 -13.39 2.01 2.00
CA LEU A 23 -13.53 0.57 2.22
C LEU A 23 -14.34 0.24 3.46
N ASP A 24 -14.42 1.15 4.44
CA ASP A 24 -15.21 0.94 5.66
C ASP A 24 -16.71 1.20 5.42
N ASN A 25 -17.07 1.81 4.28
CA ASN A 25 -18.43 2.22 3.96
C ASN A 25 -18.87 1.72 2.57
N ASN A 26 -18.79 0.41 2.37
CA ASN A 26 -19.26 -0.28 1.16
C ASN A 26 -18.71 0.28 -0.16
N GLY A 27 -17.48 0.80 -0.16
CA GLY A 27 -16.86 1.38 -1.35
C GLY A 27 -17.43 2.74 -1.73
N LYS A 28 -18.03 3.48 -0.79
CA LYS A 28 -18.54 4.83 -1.04
C LYS A 28 -17.44 5.69 -1.66
N GLN A 29 -17.74 6.33 -2.78
CA GLN A 29 -16.80 7.26 -3.41
C GLN A 29 -16.55 8.46 -2.51
N LEU A 30 -15.26 8.76 -2.31
CA LEU A 30 -14.75 9.92 -1.60
C LEU A 30 -14.49 11.06 -2.59
N THR A 31 -13.79 10.76 -3.68
CA THR A 31 -13.54 11.70 -4.78
C THR A 31 -13.16 10.94 -6.07
N SER A 32 -13.01 11.66 -7.17
CA SER A 32 -12.58 11.13 -8.48
C SER A 32 -11.75 12.18 -9.22
N SER A 33 -10.88 11.72 -10.13
CA SER A 33 -10.22 12.60 -11.10
C SER A 33 -11.20 13.28 -12.06
N GLY A 34 -12.40 12.72 -12.22
CA GLY A 34 -13.21 12.97 -13.41
C GLY A 34 -12.59 12.32 -14.66
N PRO A 35 -13.18 12.52 -15.84
CA PRO A 35 -12.66 11.96 -17.09
C PRO A 35 -11.35 12.64 -17.50
N LEU A 36 -10.31 11.85 -17.64
CA LEU A 36 -9.05 12.23 -18.27
C LEU A 36 -9.05 11.68 -19.69
N THR A 37 -8.58 12.47 -20.66
CA THR A 37 -8.60 12.10 -22.07
C THR A 37 -7.20 12.18 -22.67
N GLY A 38 -6.81 11.20 -23.49
CA GLY A 38 -5.53 11.19 -24.18
C GLY A 38 -5.47 10.16 -25.31
N LYS A 39 -4.39 10.17 -26.09
CA LYS A 39 -4.15 9.18 -27.14
C LYS A 39 -3.65 7.85 -26.55
N PRO A 40 -3.91 6.71 -27.20
CA PRO A 40 -3.37 5.43 -26.77
C PRO A 40 -1.85 5.46 -26.60
N GLY A 41 -1.39 4.98 -25.44
CA GLY A 41 0.02 4.94 -25.07
C GLY A 41 0.57 6.21 -24.42
N GLU A 42 -0.18 7.31 -24.40
CA GLU A 42 0.19 8.51 -23.61
C GLU A 42 0.08 8.23 -22.11
N SER A 43 0.95 8.88 -21.35
CA SER A 43 1.01 8.76 -19.89
C SER A 43 -0.19 9.47 -19.27
N ILE A 44 -0.97 8.75 -18.46
CA ILE A 44 -2.05 9.33 -17.66
C ILE A 44 -1.45 10.11 -16.49
N ASN A 45 -0.28 9.69 -16.00
CA ASN A 45 0.44 10.34 -14.90
C ASN A 45 0.92 11.76 -15.23
N ASP A 46 1.00 12.12 -16.51
CA ASP A 46 1.32 13.48 -16.95
C ASP A 46 0.13 14.44 -16.73
N LEU A 47 -1.09 13.89 -16.64
CA LEU A 47 -2.32 14.65 -16.43
C LEU A 47 -2.80 14.61 -14.97
N TYR A 48 -2.46 13.55 -14.23
CA TYR A 48 -3.01 13.31 -12.89
C TYR A 48 -2.07 12.51 -12.00
N SER A 49 -2.02 12.86 -10.71
CA SER A 49 -1.39 12.07 -9.66
C SER A 49 -2.29 11.97 -8.44
N THR A 50 -2.20 10.86 -7.70
CA THR A 50 -2.93 10.68 -6.45
C THR A 50 -2.33 11.47 -5.28
N GLU A 51 -1.15 12.09 -5.43
CA GLU A 51 -0.44 12.74 -4.33
C GLU A 51 -1.28 13.84 -3.64
N ILE A 52 -1.86 14.76 -4.41
CA ILE A 52 -2.67 15.86 -3.89
C ILE A 52 -3.94 15.36 -3.19
N PRO A 53 -4.81 14.56 -3.83
CA PRO A 53 -6.02 14.07 -3.17
C PRO A 53 -5.70 13.19 -1.95
N LEU A 54 -4.65 12.36 -1.99
CA LEU A 54 -4.26 11.54 -0.84
C LEU A 54 -3.79 12.38 0.34
N LYS A 55 -3.05 13.47 0.12
CA LYS A 55 -2.68 14.40 1.20
C LYS A 55 -3.91 14.99 1.88
N SER A 56 -4.90 15.44 1.12
CA SER A 56 -6.14 15.99 1.68
C SER A 56 -6.97 14.93 2.42
N ILE A 57 -7.09 13.74 1.83
CA ILE A 57 -7.84 12.63 2.43
C ILE A 57 -7.19 12.16 3.74
N ALA A 58 -5.85 12.08 3.79
CA ALA A 58 -5.11 11.68 4.98
C ALA A 58 -5.36 12.61 6.19
N GLN A 59 -5.53 13.92 5.94
CA GLN A 59 -5.88 14.89 6.98
C GLN A 59 -7.24 14.62 7.65
N THR A 60 -8.10 13.82 7.03
CA THR A 60 -9.41 13.44 7.56
C THR A 60 -9.42 12.09 8.29
N GLY A 61 -8.25 11.49 8.47
CA GLY A 61 -8.03 10.25 9.22
C GLY A 61 -8.04 8.96 8.39
N TYR A 62 -8.11 9.06 7.06
CA TYR A 62 -7.95 7.89 6.20
C TYR A 62 -6.47 7.55 5.98
N HIS A 63 -6.19 6.27 5.75
CA HIS A 63 -4.92 5.79 5.26
C HIS A 63 -5.14 4.94 4.00
N VAL A 64 -4.13 4.88 3.14
CA VAL A 64 -4.15 4.07 1.93
C VAL A 64 -4.04 2.59 2.29
N VAL A 65 -4.96 1.78 1.78
CA VAL A 65 -4.93 0.31 1.82
C VAL A 65 -4.32 -0.22 0.52
N PHE A 66 -4.77 0.32 -0.63
CA PHE A 66 -4.16 0.04 -1.93
C PHE A 66 -4.28 1.26 -2.86
N ASN A 67 -3.33 1.40 -3.79
CA ASN A 67 -3.37 2.39 -4.85
C ASN A 67 -3.12 1.70 -6.20
N GLY A 68 -4.18 1.47 -6.97
CA GLY A 68 -4.10 0.81 -8.28
C GLY A 68 -3.74 1.73 -9.44
N PHE A 69 -3.41 3.00 -9.19
CA PHE A 69 -3.03 3.96 -10.22
C PHE A 69 -1.52 4.17 -10.24
N ASP A 70 -1.01 5.01 -9.34
CA ASP A 70 0.41 5.42 -9.25
C ASP A 70 1.07 4.94 -7.95
N GLY A 71 0.47 3.94 -7.31
CA GLY A 71 1.07 3.24 -6.17
C GLY A 71 2.44 2.69 -6.54
N ASP A 72 3.38 2.73 -5.60
CA ASP A 72 4.76 2.26 -5.79
C ASP A 72 5.50 2.87 -7.01
N GLY A 73 5.08 4.05 -7.47
CA GLY A 73 5.69 4.75 -8.60
C GLY A 73 5.29 4.23 -9.97
N GLN A 74 4.19 3.47 -10.06
CA GLN A 74 3.67 2.94 -11.32
C GLN A 74 3.25 4.07 -12.28
N ILE A 75 3.60 3.89 -13.56
CA ILE A 75 3.22 4.79 -14.65
C ILE A 75 2.17 4.12 -15.53
N GLN A 76 0.98 4.70 -15.52
CA GLN A 76 -0.18 4.25 -16.26
C GLN A 76 -0.29 5.00 -17.58
N LYS A 77 -0.74 4.27 -18.60
CA LYS A 77 -0.94 4.79 -19.94
C LYS A 77 -2.37 4.53 -20.38
N PHE A 78 -2.90 5.42 -21.21
CA PHE A 78 -4.14 5.16 -21.91
C PHE A 78 -3.99 3.88 -22.73
N ASN A 79 -4.90 2.94 -22.53
CA ASN A 79 -4.92 1.71 -23.33
C ASN A 79 -5.43 2.00 -24.76
N ASN A 80 -5.73 0.97 -25.54
CA ASN A 80 -6.30 1.14 -26.88
C ASN A 80 -7.65 0.40 -26.97
N ASN A 81 -8.59 0.78 -26.11
CA ASN A 81 -9.91 0.16 -26.03
C ASN A 81 -11.01 1.21 -26.14
N ASP A 82 -11.44 1.46 -27.37
CA ASP A 82 -12.49 2.43 -27.69
C ASP A 82 -13.87 2.10 -27.10
N LEU A 83 -14.07 0.90 -26.55
CA LEU A 83 -15.36 0.46 -26.03
C LEU A 83 -15.51 0.69 -24.52
N MET A 84 -14.40 0.89 -23.80
CA MET A 84 -14.41 0.86 -22.34
C MET A 84 -13.56 1.99 -21.76
N THR A 85 -14.13 2.76 -20.85
CA THR A 85 -13.36 3.66 -19.99
C THR A 85 -12.41 2.87 -19.11
N GLN A 86 -11.15 3.29 -19.05
CA GLN A 86 -10.16 2.71 -18.14
C GLN A 86 -10.41 3.24 -16.73
N VAL A 87 -10.60 2.34 -15.75
CA VAL A 87 -10.89 2.72 -14.38
C VAL A 87 -9.77 2.24 -13.46
N PHE A 88 -9.27 3.16 -12.63
CA PHE A 88 -8.36 2.86 -11.53
C PHE A 88 -9.04 3.15 -10.21
N THR A 89 -8.65 2.43 -9.17
CA THR A 89 -9.22 2.57 -7.83
C THR A 89 -8.12 2.70 -6.78
N VAL A 90 -8.34 3.63 -5.86
CA VAL A 90 -7.53 3.83 -4.66
C VAL A 90 -8.43 3.55 -3.45
N GLY A 91 -8.08 2.51 -2.70
CA GLY A 91 -8.84 2.06 -1.54
C GLY A 91 -8.30 2.67 -0.25
N LEU A 92 -9.19 3.26 0.54
CA LEU A 92 -8.89 4.00 1.76
C LEU A 92 -9.71 3.46 2.92
N SER A 93 -9.15 3.50 4.13
CA SER A 93 -9.83 3.12 5.37
C SER A 93 -9.45 4.07 6.49
N LYS A 94 -10.33 4.26 7.48
CA LYS A 94 -10.04 4.88 8.79
C LYS A 94 -9.71 3.84 9.86
N SER A 95 -10.13 2.59 9.66
CA SER A 95 -9.85 1.49 10.58
C SER A 95 -8.34 1.24 10.65
N ALA A 96 -7.73 1.22 11.84
CA ALA A 96 -6.29 1.00 11.95
C ALA A 96 -5.83 -0.22 11.12
N LYS A 97 -4.70 -0.08 10.38
CA LYS A 97 -4.14 -1.17 9.56
C LYS A 97 -3.99 -2.43 10.40
N SER A 98 -4.92 -3.38 10.26
CA SER A 98 -4.60 -4.76 10.58
C SER A 98 -3.69 -5.20 9.45
N GLU A 99 -2.39 -5.29 9.73
CA GLU A 99 -1.48 -5.99 8.85
C GLU A 99 -1.91 -7.45 8.78
N THR A 100 -2.77 -7.80 7.82
CA THR A 100 -2.80 -9.17 7.30
C THR A 100 -1.51 -9.38 6.52
N LYS A 101 -0.43 -9.65 7.24
CA LYS A 101 0.72 -10.40 6.74
C LYS A 101 0.14 -11.65 6.07
N ALA A 102 0.31 -11.76 4.76
CA ALA A 102 -0.09 -12.94 4.01
C ALA A 102 0.44 -14.19 4.71
N LYS A 103 -0.48 -15.05 5.18
CA LYS A 103 -0.17 -16.36 5.71
C LYS A 103 0.33 -17.21 4.52
N ALA A 104 1.65 -17.30 4.36
CA ALA A 104 2.26 -18.36 3.55
C ALA A 104 1.90 -19.73 4.16
N PRO A 105 1.71 -20.78 3.36
CA PRO A 105 1.18 -22.05 3.83
C PRO A 105 2.17 -22.70 4.82
N GLU A 106 1.59 -23.25 5.89
CA GLU A 106 2.28 -24.02 6.91
C GLU A 106 3.10 -25.14 6.26
N LYS A 107 4.42 -25.09 6.43
CA LYS A 107 5.27 -26.28 6.32
C LYS A 107 5.78 -26.62 7.71
N GLN A 108 5.18 -27.67 8.24
CA GLN A 108 5.59 -28.39 9.43
C GLN A 108 7.04 -28.89 9.28
N SER A 109 7.90 -28.56 10.23
CA SER A 109 9.09 -29.33 10.56
C SER A 109 9.52 -29.00 11.99
N ASP A 110 9.20 -29.89 12.91
CA ASP A 110 9.97 -30.13 14.14
C ASP A 110 11.47 -30.06 13.86
N VAL A 111 12.26 -29.30 14.65
CA VAL A 111 13.26 -29.87 15.57
C VAL A 111 13.87 -28.80 16.50
N ASP A 112 13.82 -29.14 17.78
CA ASP A 112 14.85 -29.05 18.82
C ASP A 112 15.22 -27.72 19.51
N LEU A 113 15.11 -27.76 20.83
CA LEU A 113 15.08 -26.65 21.77
C LEU A 113 16.29 -26.76 22.72
N ASP A 114 17.53 -26.92 22.21
CA ASP A 114 18.71 -27.14 23.09
C ASP A 114 20.09 -26.62 22.59
N ALA A 115 20.14 -25.60 21.74
CA ALA A 115 21.39 -24.85 21.49
C ALA A 115 21.04 -23.41 21.07
N VAL A 116 21.20 -22.36 21.89
CA VAL A 116 22.46 -21.84 22.41
C VAL A 116 22.18 -20.94 23.63
N ARG A 117 22.44 -21.45 24.83
CA ARG A 117 22.81 -20.62 25.98
C ARG A 117 24.30 -20.24 25.85
N GLU A 118 24.64 -19.10 26.44
CA GLU A 118 26.00 -18.63 26.79
C GLU A 118 26.87 -18.01 25.68
N ALA A 119 26.73 -16.68 25.53
CA ALA A 119 27.89 -15.79 25.56
C ALA A 119 27.49 -14.44 26.20
N THR A 120 27.41 -14.45 27.53
CA THR A 120 27.50 -13.23 28.35
C THR A 120 28.94 -12.72 28.32
N ILE A 121 29.21 -11.50 27.81
CA ILE A 121 30.30 -10.65 28.34
C ILE A 121 29.90 -9.17 28.30
N ASN A 122 29.81 -8.60 29.50
CA ASN A 122 29.79 -7.19 29.79
C ASN A 122 31.21 -6.61 29.58
N ASN A 123 31.35 -5.42 28.97
CA ASN A 123 32.07 -4.24 29.51
C ASN A 123 32.47 -3.19 28.45
N LYS A 124 31.96 -1.97 28.68
CA LYS A 124 32.66 -0.67 28.65
C LYS A 124 33.01 -0.01 27.30
N ASP A 125 32.27 1.08 27.02
CA ASP A 125 32.54 2.22 26.15
C ASP A 125 32.75 1.97 24.64
N THR A 126 31.69 2.14 23.84
CA THR A 126 31.72 2.89 22.57
C THR A 126 30.30 3.32 22.17
N ALA A 127 30.20 4.61 21.86
CA ALA A 127 28.99 5.34 21.54
C ALA A 127 28.40 5.01 20.16
N ALA A 128 27.16 5.48 19.98
CA ALA A 128 26.41 5.70 18.74
C ALA A 128 25.62 4.51 18.16
N MET A 129 24.32 4.45 18.46
CA MET A 129 23.23 4.63 17.48
C MET A 129 21.98 5.14 18.21
N ALA A 130 21.73 6.46 18.10
CA ALA A 130 20.45 7.05 18.47
C ALA A 130 19.56 7.09 17.23
N LEU A 131 18.39 6.42 17.27
CA LEU A 131 17.10 6.95 16.82
C LEU A 131 16.00 5.88 16.97
N GLY A 132 15.25 5.98 18.07
CA GLY A 132 13.78 5.85 17.99
C GLY A 132 13.14 4.47 18.16
N ILE A 133 13.62 3.59 19.04
CA ILE A 133 12.72 2.58 19.65
C ILE A 133 12.40 2.97 21.09
N ALA A 134 11.20 3.51 21.30
CA ALA A 134 10.69 3.75 22.64
C ALA A 134 10.46 2.38 23.32
N ALA A 135 11.32 2.04 24.28
CA ALA A 135 11.09 0.91 25.16
C ALA A 135 9.82 1.18 25.99
N THR A 136 8.79 0.36 25.79
CA THR A 136 7.67 0.28 26.74
C THR A 136 7.77 -1.04 27.47
N ILE A 137 8.29 -0.97 28.70
CA ILE A 137 8.21 -2.08 29.66
C ILE A 137 6.90 -1.87 30.41
N ILE A 138 5.85 -2.59 30.02
CA ILE A 138 4.60 -2.61 30.77
C ILE A 138 4.61 -3.87 31.62
N SER A 139 4.97 -3.73 32.90
CA SER A 139 4.70 -4.74 33.91
C SER A 139 3.24 -4.63 34.36
N LEU A 140 2.40 -5.60 34.01
CA LEU A 140 1.13 -5.87 34.68
C LEU A 140 0.91 -7.38 34.84
N ILE A 141 1.34 -7.94 35.97
CA ILE A 141 0.66 -9.10 36.56
C ILE A 141 0.44 -8.76 38.03
N GLY A 142 -0.69 -8.10 38.27
CA GLY A 142 -1.34 -8.08 39.57
C GLY A 142 -2.61 -8.91 39.45
N LEU A 143 -2.78 -9.80 40.43
CA LEU A 143 -4.07 -10.31 40.92
C LEU A 143 -4.71 -11.49 40.17
N ILE A 144 -4.53 -12.70 40.70
CA ILE A 144 -5.64 -13.59 41.10
C ILE A 144 -5.13 -14.42 42.29
N GLY A 145 -5.80 -14.24 43.43
CA GLY A 145 -5.65 -15.13 44.58
C GLY A 145 -6.48 -16.40 44.39
N LYS A 146 -5.99 -17.51 44.93
CA LYS A 146 -6.84 -18.51 45.56
C LYS A 146 -6.05 -19.24 46.64
N GLU A 147 -6.57 -19.15 47.85
CA GLU A 147 -6.21 -19.88 49.05
C GLU A 147 -6.15 -21.40 48.79
N ASN A 148 -5.39 -22.13 49.61
CA ASN A 148 -5.91 -23.23 50.42
C ASN A 148 -4.81 -23.82 51.33
N LYS A 149 -5.02 -23.64 52.64
CA LYS A 149 -4.57 -24.39 53.83
C LYS A 149 -3.18 -25.04 53.88
#